data_AF-A0A511T1F2-F1
#
_entry.id   AF-A0A511T1F2-F1
#
_cell.length_a   1.000
_cell.length_b   1.000
_cell.length_c   1.000
_cell.angle_alpha   90.00
_cell.angle_beta   90.00
_cell.angle_gamma   90.00
#
_symmetry.space_group_name_H-M   'P 1'
#
loop_
_entity.id
_entity.type
_entity.pdbx_description
1 polymer ?
#
loop_
_entity_poly.entity_id
_entity_poly.type
_entity_poly.pdbx_seq_one_letter_code
_entity_poly.pdbx_strand_id
1 'polypeptide(L)'
;MPTLLALLVLTLPANPGIPGAGQAHPSEETARYVFAWRGVPVGTVTLTQEAAAFRYESHHLHTRGEDSGARRRMALLEVDAEGRLVGRPVVPQALWLWRGPPTPGCVTGREELSGREGPHCVTGGTAPWVEGTLLGTPFRARYDARGRMDVLEVGESRFTVASPGTRLVAPPDFFAQGLPVQGERGALALVPALEVPARLPGMTPWTARAARALAARVHAAFIEKGPSAADWREDGEGEAGGCLAHALRFAAGARKQGVKVALVHGLLVVDGGPARPHAWVRVALEEGGALELDPTSMDPVRADTHLPVALADAQGPALEAGTRWLALLRGDHRVVRQP
;
A
#
# COMPACT_ATOMS: atom_id res chain seq x y z
N MET A 1 -44.63 75.97 -26.90
CA MET A 1 -45.41 74.83 -26.34
C MET A 1 -44.44 73.90 -25.61
N PRO A 2 -44.93 73.04 -24.72
CA PRO A 2 -44.83 73.01 -23.25
C PRO A 2 -43.41 72.61 -22.73
N THR A 3 -42.89 73.19 -21.65
CA THR A 3 -42.95 72.74 -20.22
C THR A 3 -42.40 71.34 -19.87
N LEU A 4 -41.51 71.38 -18.86
CA LEU A 4 -41.16 70.42 -17.80
C LEU A 4 -40.48 69.07 -18.16
N LEU A 5 -39.28 68.77 -17.62
CA LEU A 5 -38.90 68.42 -16.22
C LEU A 5 -39.10 66.92 -15.93
N ALA A 6 -38.00 66.18 -15.80
CA ALA A 6 -37.85 65.07 -14.85
C ALA A 6 -36.37 64.76 -14.60
N LEU A 7 -36.02 64.65 -13.32
CA LEU A 7 -34.72 64.44 -12.69
C LEU A 7 -34.01 63.13 -13.14
N LEU A 8 -32.67 63.06 -13.30
CA LEU A 8 -31.55 63.13 -12.33
C LEU A 8 -31.36 61.82 -11.54
N VAL A 9 -30.33 61.03 -11.89
CA VAL A 9 -29.36 60.44 -10.93
C VAL A 9 -27.99 60.33 -11.63
N LEU A 10 -27.00 60.96 -11.02
CA LEU A 10 -25.58 60.91 -11.35
C LEU A 10 -24.99 59.53 -11.03
N THR A 11 -24.27 58.92 -11.97
CA THR A 11 -23.17 58.01 -11.65
C THR A 11 -21.90 58.53 -12.33
N LEU A 12 -20.90 58.85 -11.51
CA LEU A 12 -19.60 59.40 -11.89
C LEU A 12 -18.78 58.37 -12.70
N PRO A 13 -17.88 58.85 -13.58
CA PRO A 13 -17.10 58.00 -14.46
C PRO A 13 -15.97 57.27 -13.73
N ALA A 14 -15.76 56.01 -14.11
CA ALA A 14 -14.68 55.16 -13.66
C ALA A 14 -13.30 55.72 -14.08
N ASN A 15 -12.38 55.76 -13.12
CA ASN A 15 -10.97 56.10 -13.33
C ASN A 15 -10.22 54.96 -14.06
N PRO A 16 -9.19 55.29 -14.88
CA PRO A 16 -8.44 54.32 -15.66
C PRO A 16 -7.24 53.72 -14.91
N GLY A 17 -6.97 52.43 -15.15
CA GLY A 17 -5.62 51.84 -15.25
C GLY A 17 -4.84 51.48 -13.97
N ILE A 18 -4.76 50.18 -13.64
CA ILE A 18 -3.53 49.53 -13.18
C ILE A 18 -3.42 48.15 -13.87
N PRO A 19 -2.45 47.91 -14.76
CA PRO A 19 -2.11 46.58 -15.23
C PRO A 19 -1.12 45.94 -14.26
N GLY A 20 -1.58 44.89 -13.58
CA GLY A 20 -0.77 44.07 -12.68
C GLY A 20 -1.45 42.73 -12.51
N ALA A 21 -1.41 41.93 -13.58
CA ALA A 21 -1.79 40.53 -13.56
C ALA A 21 -1.07 39.86 -12.39
N GLY A 22 -1.85 39.31 -11.45
CA GLY A 22 -1.32 38.40 -10.44
C GLY A 22 -0.53 37.32 -11.17
N GLN A 23 0.76 37.23 -10.86
CA GLN A 23 1.54 36.04 -11.15
C GLN A 23 0.85 34.90 -10.38
N ALA A 24 0.00 34.16 -11.08
CA ALA A 24 -0.39 32.83 -10.64
C ALA A 24 0.92 32.03 -10.63
N HIS A 25 1.53 31.88 -9.46
CA HIS A 25 2.57 30.88 -9.28
C HIS A 25 2.01 29.56 -9.81
N PRO A 26 2.71 28.84 -10.71
CA PRO A 26 2.24 27.56 -11.17
C PRO A 26 1.98 26.70 -9.93
N SER A 27 0.73 26.32 -9.72
CA SER A 27 0.33 25.59 -8.52
C SER A 27 1.06 24.25 -8.52
N GLU A 28 1.97 24.07 -7.57
CA GLU A 28 2.58 22.78 -7.29
C GLU A 28 1.45 21.75 -7.07
N GLU A 29 1.47 20.68 -7.84
CA GLU A 29 0.57 19.55 -7.64
C GLU A 29 1.36 18.45 -6.94
N THR A 30 0.87 17.94 -5.82
CA THR A 30 1.52 16.84 -5.09
C THR A 30 0.50 15.75 -4.77
N ALA A 31 0.89 14.50 -4.99
CA ALA A 31 0.14 13.32 -4.57
C ALA A 31 1.05 12.38 -3.77
N ARG A 32 0.49 11.75 -2.74
CA ARG A 32 1.20 10.75 -1.94
C ARG A 32 0.46 9.42 -2.05
N TYR A 33 1.22 8.35 -2.22
CA TYR A 33 0.75 6.98 -2.32
C TYR A 33 1.39 6.13 -1.23
N VAL A 34 0.62 5.21 -0.66
CA VAL A 34 1.21 4.13 0.12
C VAL A 34 1.51 2.97 -0.81
N PHE A 35 2.73 2.47 -0.70
CA PHE A 35 3.20 1.30 -1.40
C PHE A 35 3.04 0.08 -0.50
N ALA A 36 2.29 -0.90 -0.96
CA ALA A 36 2.16 -2.21 -0.35
C ALA A 36 2.67 -3.31 -1.29
N TRP A 37 3.36 -4.30 -0.75
CA TRP A 37 3.77 -5.50 -1.46
C TRP A 37 3.06 -6.70 -0.84
N ARG A 38 2.34 -7.48 -1.66
CA ARG A 38 1.44 -8.56 -1.20
C ARG A 38 0.61 -8.14 0.02
N GLY A 39 0.06 -6.94 -0.04
CA GLY A 39 -0.79 -6.35 1.01
C GLY A 39 -0.06 -5.82 2.24
N VAL A 40 1.25 -6.02 2.40
CA VAL A 40 2.01 -5.43 3.51
C VAL A 40 2.48 -4.03 3.11
N PRO A 41 2.19 -2.98 3.90
CA PRO A 41 2.70 -1.65 3.61
C PRO A 41 4.21 -1.64 3.75
N VAL A 42 4.93 -1.30 2.70
CA VAL A 42 6.41 -1.33 2.67
C VAL A 42 7.01 0.03 2.33
N GLY A 43 6.19 1.06 2.15
CA GLY A 43 6.71 2.40 1.92
C GLY A 43 5.65 3.41 1.51
N THR A 44 6.13 4.60 1.16
CA THR A 44 5.32 5.63 0.51
C THR A 44 6.04 6.19 -0.71
N VAL A 45 5.27 6.58 -1.71
CA VAL A 45 5.74 7.32 -2.89
C VAL A 45 5.09 8.69 -2.88
N THR A 46 5.86 9.74 -3.12
CA THR A 46 5.37 11.11 -3.29
C THR A 46 5.72 11.56 -4.70
N LEU A 47 4.72 12.04 -5.42
CA LEU A 47 4.83 12.59 -6.75
C LEU A 47 4.56 14.09 -6.64
N THR A 48 5.46 14.91 -7.16
CA THR A 48 5.29 16.36 -7.22
C THR A 48 5.49 16.82 -8.66
N GLN A 49 4.55 17.57 -9.21
CA GLN A 49 4.68 18.26 -10.48
C GLN A 49 4.75 19.76 -10.25
N GLU A 50 5.83 20.35 -10.75
CA GLU A 50 6.02 21.79 -10.92
C GLU A 50 6.01 22.10 -12.44
N ALA A 51 5.99 23.39 -12.82
CA ALA A 51 5.77 23.78 -14.22
C ALA A 51 6.67 23.08 -15.25
N ALA A 52 7.96 22.89 -14.94
CA ALA A 52 8.95 22.29 -15.84
C ALA A 52 9.66 21.07 -15.23
N ALA A 53 9.18 20.58 -14.09
CA ALA A 53 9.86 19.53 -13.35
C ALA A 53 8.88 18.53 -12.73
N PHE A 54 9.23 17.26 -12.82
CA PHE A 54 8.56 16.17 -12.15
C PHE A 54 9.52 15.54 -11.13
N ARG A 55 9.09 15.50 -9.87
CA ARG A 55 9.82 14.86 -8.78
C ARG A 55 9.10 13.59 -8.36
N TYR A 56 9.84 12.50 -8.39
CA TYR A 56 9.46 11.23 -7.81
C TYR A 56 10.29 11.00 -6.55
N GLU A 57 9.64 10.75 -5.43
CA GLU A 57 10.30 10.36 -4.19
C GLU A 57 9.69 9.07 -3.66
N SER A 58 10.53 8.09 -3.35
CA SER A 58 10.10 6.88 -2.66
C SER A 58 10.83 6.70 -1.33
N HIS A 59 10.09 6.23 -0.34
CA HIS A 59 10.59 5.90 0.97
C HIS A 59 10.10 4.50 1.32
N HIS A 60 10.99 3.51 1.23
CA HIS A 60 10.67 2.10 1.44
C HIS A 60 11.34 1.57 2.71
N LEU A 61 10.67 0.64 3.39
CA LEU A 61 11.29 -0.24 4.36
C LEU A 61 12.34 -1.09 3.63
N HIS A 62 13.52 -1.20 4.22
CA HIS A 62 14.44 -2.27 3.88
C HIS A 62 14.86 -2.99 5.15
N THR A 63 15.13 -4.28 5.01
CA THR A 63 15.63 -5.14 6.08
C THR A 63 16.98 -5.70 5.63
N ARG A 64 17.99 -5.64 6.48
CA ARG A 64 19.28 -6.27 6.24
C ARG A 64 19.84 -6.79 7.56
N GLY A 65 19.66 -8.09 7.82
CA GLY A 65 20.05 -8.69 9.09
C GLY A 65 19.24 -8.07 10.24
N GLU A 66 19.93 -7.65 11.30
CA GLU A 66 19.30 -7.02 12.47
C GLU A 66 18.85 -5.56 12.21
N ASP A 67 19.32 -4.94 11.12
CA ASP A 67 19.00 -3.56 10.80
C ASP A 67 17.70 -3.46 9.98
N SER A 68 16.69 -2.82 10.58
CA SER A 68 15.52 -2.31 9.86
C SER A 68 15.71 -0.82 9.60
N GLY A 69 15.55 -0.42 8.33
CA GLY A 69 15.91 0.93 7.89
C GLY A 69 14.99 1.48 6.81
N ALA A 70 15.12 2.78 6.59
CA ALA A 70 14.49 3.50 5.51
C ALA A 70 15.44 3.56 4.30
N ARG A 71 15.01 3.08 3.14
CA ARG A 71 15.63 3.48 1.87
C ARG A 71 14.81 4.60 1.24
N ARG A 72 15.35 5.81 1.31
CA ARG A 72 14.84 6.96 0.55
C ARG A 72 15.54 7.02 -0.80
N ARG A 73 14.77 7.16 -1.88
CA ARG A 73 15.26 7.42 -3.23
C ARG A 73 14.46 8.53 -3.87
N MET A 74 15.11 9.32 -4.71
CA MET A 74 14.50 10.45 -5.38
C MET A 74 15.03 10.55 -6.81
N ALA A 75 14.15 10.94 -7.72
CA ALA A 75 14.49 11.38 -9.06
C ALA A 75 13.81 12.73 -9.32
N LEU A 76 14.55 13.66 -9.93
CA LEU A 76 14.04 14.91 -10.45
C LEU A 76 14.25 14.89 -11.96
N LEU A 77 13.17 15.09 -12.71
CA LEU A 77 13.15 14.99 -14.16
C LEU A 77 12.59 16.29 -14.73
N GLU A 78 13.33 16.91 -15.65
CA GLU A 78 12.81 18.03 -16.43
C GLU A 78 11.82 17.53 -17.45
N VAL A 79 10.63 18.14 -17.48
CA VAL A 79 9.56 17.76 -18.39
C VAL A 79 9.01 18.96 -19.17
N ASP A 80 8.58 18.71 -20.40
CA ASP A 80 7.87 19.68 -21.23
C ASP A 80 6.40 19.85 -20.80
N ALA A 81 5.68 20.72 -21.51
CA ALA A 81 4.27 21.00 -21.22
C ALA A 81 3.36 19.77 -21.39
N GLU A 82 3.78 18.81 -22.22
CA GLU A 82 3.12 17.54 -22.47
C GLU A 82 3.48 16.45 -21.45
N GLY A 83 4.41 16.73 -20.52
CA GLY A 83 4.87 15.78 -19.51
C GLY A 83 5.89 14.76 -20.03
N ARG A 84 6.57 15.04 -21.14
CA ARG A 84 7.69 14.24 -21.66
C ARG A 84 9.01 14.82 -21.18
N LEU A 85 10.06 14.02 -21.15
CA LEU A 85 11.41 14.49 -20.85
C LEU A 85 11.84 15.53 -21.90
N VAL A 86 12.41 16.64 -21.44
CA VAL A 86 12.85 17.72 -22.34
C VAL A 86 13.77 17.19 -23.44
N GLY A 87 13.43 17.51 -24.70
CA GLY A 87 14.19 17.10 -25.88
C GLY A 87 14.04 15.62 -26.27
N ARG A 88 13.14 14.86 -25.63
CA ARG A 88 12.99 13.42 -25.87
C ARG A 88 11.52 13.00 -25.91
N PRO A 89 11.11 12.09 -26.82
CA PRO A 89 9.74 11.57 -26.88
C PRO A 89 9.49 10.48 -25.83
N VAL A 90 9.95 10.67 -24.59
CA VAL A 90 9.91 9.70 -23.50
C VAL A 90 9.14 10.30 -22.32
N VAL A 91 8.20 9.55 -21.74
CA VAL A 91 7.44 10.02 -20.56
C VAL A 91 7.96 9.38 -19.27
N PRO A 92 8.03 10.10 -18.13
CA PRO A 92 8.22 9.46 -16.83
C PRO A 92 7.05 8.51 -16.53
N GLN A 93 7.36 7.26 -16.14
CA GLN A 93 6.38 6.20 -15.88
C GLN A 93 5.30 6.63 -14.86
N ALA A 94 5.72 7.16 -13.71
CA ALA A 94 4.85 7.57 -12.64
C ALA A 94 4.03 8.82 -13.01
N LEU A 95 4.59 9.77 -13.76
CA LEU A 95 3.84 10.93 -14.25
C LEU A 95 2.75 10.51 -15.24
N TRP A 96 3.10 9.64 -16.18
CA TRP A 96 2.20 9.08 -17.18
C TRP A 96 1.02 8.34 -16.53
N LEU A 97 1.30 7.50 -15.53
CA LEU A 97 0.26 6.82 -14.76
C LEU A 97 -0.56 7.79 -13.91
N TRP A 98 0.08 8.72 -13.21
CA TRP A 98 -0.58 9.61 -12.25
C TRP A 98 -1.67 10.47 -12.91
N ARG A 99 -1.41 10.95 -14.13
CA ARG A 99 -2.33 11.85 -14.86
C ARG A 99 -3.33 11.13 -15.75
N GLY A 100 -3.42 9.81 -15.65
CA GLY A 100 -4.26 8.99 -16.52
C GLY A 100 -3.58 8.73 -17.85
N PRO A 101 -3.28 7.46 -18.19
CA PRO A 101 -2.73 7.18 -19.50
C PRO A 101 -3.82 7.48 -20.54
N PRO A 102 -3.46 8.06 -21.69
CA PRO A 102 -4.41 8.31 -22.76
C PRO A 102 -4.96 6.99 -23.31
N THR A 103 -5.92 7.12 -24.22
CA THR A 103 -6.54 6.05 -25.02
C THR A 103 -5.61 4.87 -25.35
N PRO A 104 -6.15 3.65 -25.52
CA PRO A 104 -5.36 2.45 -25.85
C PRO A 104 -4.23 2.69 -26.85
N GLY A 105 -3.04 2.18 -26.54
CA GLY A 105 -1.81 2.45 -27.31
C GLY A 105 -0.55 2.37 -26.45
N CYS A 106 0.61 2.48 -27.09
CA CYS A 106 1.92 2.41 -26.43
C CYS A 106 2.68 3.72 -26.53
N VAL A 107 3.38 4.07 -25.47
CA VAL A 107 4.39 5.14 -25.43
C VAL A 107 5.73 4.57 -24.99
N THR A 108 6.81 5.29 -25.26
CA THR A 108 8.10 4.99 -24.62
C THR A 108 8.11 5.67 -23.26
N GLY A 109 8.11 4.88 -22.20
CA GLY A 109 8.20 5.38 -20.82
C GLY A 109 9.57 5.10 -20.22
N ARG A 110 9.92 5.87 -19.18
CA ARG A 110 11.14 5.71 -18.38
C ARG A 110 10.77 5.49 -16.92
N GLU A 111 11.26 4.41 -16.32
CA GLU A 111 11.16 4.22 -14.88
C GLU A 111 12.14 5.17 -14.15
N GLU A 112 11.63 5.88 -13.15
CA GLU A 112 12.30 7.05 -12.58
C GLU A 112 13.65 6.72 -11.93
N LEU A 113 13.72 5.62 -11.17
CA LEU A 113 14.86 5.28 -10.33
C LEU A 113 15.93 4.43 -11.03
N SER A 114 15.56 3.51 -11.92
CA SER A 114 16.53 2.75 -12.73
C SER A 114 16.92 3.46 -14.02
N GLY A 115 16.09 4.38 -14.50
CA GLY A 115 16.25 5.02 -15.79
C GLY A 115 16.00 4.10 -16.99
N ARG A 116 15.51 2.88 -16.76
CA ARG A 116 15.19 1.93 -17.83
C ARG A 116 14.03 2.47 -18.65
N GLU A 117 14.21 2.44 -19.96
CA GLU A 117 13.23 2.88 -20.95
C GLU A 117 12.65 1.70 -21.72
N GLY A 118 11.40 1.85 -22.17
CA GLY A 118 10.74 0.83 -22.97
C GLY A 118 9.24 1.05 -23.06
N PRO A 119 8.52 0.10 -23.68
CA PRO A 119 7.10 0.25 -23.97
C PRO A 119 6.27 0.30 -22.68
N HIS A 120 5.39 1.30 -22.62
CA HIS A 120 4.31 1.41 -21.66
C HIS A 120 3.01 1.43 -22.46
N CYS A 121 2.21 0.39 -22.33
CA CYS A 121 1.07 0.15 -23.22
C CYS A 121 -0.22 0.09 -22.42
N VAL A 122 -1.24 0.84 -22.82
CA VAL A 122 -2.62 0.60 -22.42
C VAL A 122 -3.25 -0.36 -23.42
N THR A 123 -3.73 -1.50 -22.94
CA THR A 123 -4.38 -2.51 -23.78
C THR A 123 -5.90 -2.45 -23.68
N GLY A 124 -6.45 -1.85 -22.61
CA GLY A 124 -7.89 -1.70 -22.43
C GLY A 124 -8.26 -1.44 -20.99
N GLY A 125 -9.40 -2.00 -20.56
CA GLY A 125 -9.96 -1.87 -19.22
C GLY A 125 -11.42 -1.41 -19.26
N THR A 126 -12.11 -1.64 -18.15
CA THR A 126 -13.48 -1.17 -17.94
C THR A 126 -13.46 -0.05 -16.92
N ALA A 127 -13.91 1.15 -17.32
CA ALA A 127 -13.96 2.30 -16.43
C ALA A 127 -14.58 1.96 -15.05
N PRO A 128 -13.99 2.42 -13.93
CA PRO A 128 -12.88 3.37 -13.83
C PRO A 128 -11.47 2.76 -13.93
N TRP A 129 -11.36 1.50 -14.35
CA TRP A 129 -10.09 0.77 -14.44
C TRP A 129 -9.50 0.81 -15.84
N VAL A 130 -8.17 0.93 -15.90
CA VAL A 130 -7.34 0.82 -17.09
C VAL A 130 -6.32 -0.29 -16.86
N GLU A 131 -6.05 -1.07 -17.90
CA GLU A 131 -5.16 -2.22 -17.90
C GLU A 131 -4.13 -2.11 -19.03
N GLY A 132 -2.96 -2.70 -18.80
CA GLY A 132 -1.86 -2.57 -19.73
C GLY A 132 -0.57 -3.24 -19.27
N THR A 133 0.55 -2.80 -19.83
CA THR A 133 1.90 -3.23 -19.42
C THR A 133 2.85 -2.06 -19.21
N LEU A 134 3.73 -2.19 -18.22
CA LEU A 134 4.86 -1.30 -17.94
C LEU A 134 6.14 -2.10 -18.13
N LEU A 135 6.90 -1.82 -19.20
CA LEU A 135 8.13 -2.55 -19.50
C LEU A 135 7.90 -4.07 -19.54
N GLY A 136 6.76 -4.49 -20.10
CA GLY A 136 6.34 -5.90 -20.19
C GLY A 136 5.67 -6.47 -18.94
N THR A 137 5.64 -5.75 -17.81
CA THR A 137 4.95 -6.19 -16.60
C THR A 137 3.49 -5.75 -16.62
N PRO A 138 2.51 -6.65 -16.45
CA PRO A 138 1.10 -6.26 -16.41
C PRO A 138 0.81 -5.24 -15.30
N PHE A 139 -0.01 -4.24 -15.62
CA PHE A 139 -0.55 -3.32 -14.64
C PHE A 139 -2.05 -3.16 -14.76
N ARG A 140 -2.65 -2.73 -13.66
CA ARG A 140 -4.04 -2.30 -13.57
C ARG A 140 -4.13 -1.06 -12.69
N ALA A 141 -4.76 -0.01 -13.18
CA ALA A 141 -4.87 1.26 -12.47
C ALA A 141 -6.31 1.76 -12.45
N ARG A 142 -6.75 2.32 -11.33
CA ARG A 142 -8.06 2.95 -11.19
C ARG A 142 -7.90 4.45 -11.08
N TYR A 143 -8.82 5.17 -11.72
CA TYR A 143 -8.82 6.62 -11.80
C TYR A 143 -10.06 7.21 -11.15
N ASP A 144 -9.88 8.34 -10.48
CA ASP A 144 -10.98 9.11 -9.94
C ASP A 144 -11.72 9.90 -11.04
N ALA A 145 -12.77 10.62 -10.65
CA ALA A 145 -13.58 11.44 -11.57
C ALA A 145 -12.80 12.59 -12.23
N ARG A 146 -11.59 12.92 -11.74
CA ARG A 146 -10.69 13.94 -12.30
C ARG A 146 -9.63 13.32 -13.21
N GLY A 147 -9.67 12.00 -13.44
CA GLY A 147 -8.66 11.28 -14.22
C GLY A 147 -7.33 11.14 -13.47
N ARG A 148 -7.32 11.28 -12.14
CA ARG A 148 -6.12 11.06 -11.32
C ARG A 148 -6.07 9.64 -10.81
N MET A 149 -4.89 9.04 -10.85
CA MET A 149 -4.68 7.67 -10.37
C MET A 149 -4.97 7.58 -8.87
N ASP A 150 -5.94 6.76 -8.49
CA ASP A 150 -6.25 6.48 -7.09
C ASP A 150 -5.60 5.18 -6.60
N VAL A 151 -5.38 4.22 -7.52
CA VAL A 151 -4.84 2.90 -7.26
C VAL A 151 -4.03 2.46 -8.47
N LEU A 152 -2.89 1.82 -8.21
CA LEU A 152 -2.09 1.11 -9.19
C LEU A 152 -1.72 -0.26 -8.66
N GLU A 153 -1.87 -1.29 -9.48
CA GLU A 153 -1.43 -2.67 -9.26
C GLU A 153 -0.41 -3.01 -10.35
N VAL A 154 0.79 -3.44 -9.97
CA VAL A 154 1.87 -3.86 -10.89
C VAL A 154 2.56 -5.08 -10.27
N GLY A 155 2.37 -6.25 -10.87
CA GLY A 155 2.81 -7.50 -10.27
C GLY A 155 2.22 -7.69 -8.87
N GLU A 156 3.08 -7.81 -7.86
CA GLU A 156 2.69 -7.95 -6.44
C GLU A 156 2.63 -6.61 -5.69
N SER A 157 2.95 -5.51 -6.37
CA SER A 157 2.97 -4.17 -5.81
C SER A 157 1.62 -3.49 -5.99
N ARG A 158 1.17 -2.79 -4.95
CA ARG A 158 0.00 -1.93 -4.97
C ARG A 158 0.35 -0.55 -4.45
N PHE A 159 -0.05 0.48 -5.16
CA PHE A 159 0.02 1.87 -4.74
C PHE A 159 -1.39 2.39 -4.55
N THR A 160 -1.68 3.07 -3.45
CA THR A 160 -3.01 3.65 -3.19
C THR A 160 -2.84 5.07 -2.69
N VAL A 161 -3.59 6.00 -3.29
CA VAL A 161 -3.51 7.42 -2.97
C VAL A 161 -3.90 7.65 -1.50
N ALA A 162 -3.13 8.50 -0.83
CA ALA A 162 -3.45 9.03 0.48
C ALA A 162 -4.25 10.31 0.29
N SER A 163 -5.29 10.51 1.09
CA SER A 163 -6.08 11.74 1.01
C SER A 163 -5.19 12.96 1.32
N PRO A 164 -5.45 14.12 0.69
CA PRO A 164 -4.72 15.34 1.00
C PRO A 164 -4.74 15.65 2.50
N GLY A 165 -3.58 16.00 3.07
CA GLY A 165 -3.44 16.29 4.50
C GLY A 165 -3.39 15.06 5.42
N THR A 166 -3.56 13.84 4.91
CA THR A 166 -3.45 12.62 5.72
C THR A 166 -2.02 12.42 6.22
N ARG A 167 -1.86 12.41 7.55
CA ARG A 167 -0.61 12.01 8.18
C ARG A 167 -0.50 10.49 8.15
N LEU A 168 0.35 9.98 7.28
CA LEU A 168 0.72 8.57 7.25
C LEU A 168 1.90 8.32 8.18
N VAL A 169 1.80 7.30 9.03
CA VAL A 169 2.96 6.77 9.76
C VAL A 169 3.94 6.17 8.74
N ALA A 170 5.20 6.59 8.76
CA ALA A 170 6.19 6.12 7.79
C ALA A 170 6.51 4.62 8.00
N PRO A 171 6.59 3.79 6.95
CA PRO A 171 6.83 2.35 7.10
C PRO A 171 8.21 1.83 7.53
N PRO A 172 9.16 2.58 8.11
CA PRO A 172 9.99 1.95 9.14
C PRO A 172 9.46 2.25 10.54
N ASP A 173 9.00 3.47 10.81
CA ASP A 173 8.46 3.86 12.11
C ASP A 173 7.28 2.98 12.53
N PHE A 174 6.38 2.67 11.59
CA PHE A 174 5.25 1.79 11.87
C PHE A 174 5.68 0.38 12.29
N PHE A 175 6.72 -0.18 11.65
CA PHE A 175 7.20 -1.52 11.97
C PHE A 175 8.04 -1.53 13.26
N ALA A 176 8.87 -0.50 13.47
CA ALA A 176 9.72 -0.38 14.65
C ALA A 176 8.92 0.04 15.91
N GLN A 177 8.13 1.10 15.79
CA GLN A 177 7.40 1.73 16.89
C GLN A 177 6.00 1.13 17.08
N GLY A 178 5.40 0.53 16.06
CA GLY A 178 4.03 -0.02 16.14
C GLY A 178 2.95 1.03 16.32
N LEU A 179 1.71 0.57 16.49
CA LEU A 179 0.56 1.39 16.89
C LEU A 179 0.46 1.45 18.41
N PRO A 180 0.09 2.61 18.98
CA PRO A 180 -0.23 2.69 20.40
C PRO A 180 -1.45 1.83 20.72
N VAL A 181 -1.39 1.12 21.84
CA VAL A 181 -2.49 0.30 22.38
C VAL A 181 -3.13 1.04 23.55
N GLN A 182 -4.44 1.27 23.49
CA GLN A 182 -5.18 1.95 24.55
C GLN A 182 -5.77 0.94 25.54
N GLY A 183 -5.62 1.18 26.83
CA GLY A 183 -6.09 0.29 27.90
C GLY A 183 -5.04 -0.72 28.36
N GLU A 184 -5.26 -1.32 29.53
CA GLU A 184 -4.24 -2.11 30.23
C GLU A 184 -4.40 -3.63 30.08
N ARG A 185 -5.63 -4.14 30.01
CA ARG A 185 -5.92 -5.58 30.02
C ARG A 185 -7.08 -5.95 29.12
N GLY A 186 -7.10 -7.22 28.70
CA GLY A 186 -8.17 -7.81 27.90
C GLY A 186 -7.78 -7.98 26.43
N ALA A 187 -8.76 -8.44 25.64
CA ALA A 187 -8.57 -8.78 24.23
C ALA A 187 -8.30 -7.53 23.40
N LEU A 188 -7.41 -7.66 22.41
CA LEU A 188 -7.14 -6.59 21.46
C LEU A 188 -8.33 -6.43 20.50
N ALA A 189 -8.68 -5.19 20.21
CA ALA A 189 -9.70 -4.83 19.23
C ALA A 189 -9.34 -3.56 18.47
N LEU A 190 -10.00 -3.35 17.33
CA LEU A 190 -9.96 -2.09 16.59
C LEU A 190 -11.21 -1.26 16.89
N VAL A 191 -11.03 0.06 17.00
CA VAL A 191 -12.13 1.02 17.11
C VAL A 191 -12.00 2.10 16.02
N PRO A 192 -12.94 2.19 15.06
CA PRO A 192 -14.09 1.31 14.87
C PRO A 192 -13.65 -0.13 14.50
N ALA A 193 -14.54 -1.10 14.74
CA ALA A 193 -14.25 -2.51 14.51
C ALA A 193 -14.01 -2.81 13.01
N LEU A 194 -13.07 -3.72 12.74
CA LEU A 194 -12.91 -4.34 11.43
C LEU A 194 -13.32 -5.81 11.52
N GLU A 195 -14.36 -6.19 10.79
CA GLU A 195 -14.79 -7.57 10.65
C GLU A 195 -13.74 -8.36 9.87
N VAL A 196 -13.09 -9.33 10.51
CA VAL A 196 -12.20 -10.29 9.84
C VAL A 196 -12.95 -11.61 9.72
N PRO A 197 -13.20 -12.13 8.51
CA PRO A 197 -13.96 -13.36 8.35
C PRO A 197 -13.27 -14.52 9.07
N ALA A 198 -14.04 -15.43 9.64
CA ALA A 198 -13.50 -16.60 10.33
C ALA A 198 -12.71 -17.53 9.38
N ARG A 199 -13.10 -17.59 8.10
CA ARG A 199 -12.48 -18.44 7.07
C ARG A 199 -12.37 -17.70 5.73
N LEU A 200 -11.31 -18.00 4.99
CA LEU A 200 -11.18 -17.62 3.58
C LEU A 200 -11.95 -18.62 2.69
N PRO A 201 -12.55 -18.19 1.57
CA PRO A 201 -13.17 -19.10 0.61
C PRO A 201 -12.22 -20.20 0.13
N GLY A 202 -12.71 -21.44 0.15
CA GLY A 202 -12.00 -22.62 -0.33
C GLY A 202 -10.94 -23.19 0.61
N MET A 203 -10.83 -22.72 1.87
CA MET A 203 -9.95 -23.36 2.85
C MET A 203 -10.28 -24.85 3.02
N THR A 204 -9.25 -25.69 3.04
CA THR A 204 -9.39 -27.15 3.19
C THR A 204 -9.34 -27.50 4.68
N PRO A 205 -10.31 -28.27 5.21
CA PRO A 205 -10.22 -28.80 6.57
C PRO A 205 -8.96 -29.65 6.76
N TRP A 206 -8.32 -29.52 7.92
CA TRP A 206 -7.08 -30.23 8.22
C TRP A 206 -6.96 -30.56 9.72
N THR A 207 -6.21 -31.62 10.05
CA THR A 207 -5.99 -31.98 11.46
C THR A 207 -5.08 -30.97 12.18
N ALA A 208 -5.44 -30.63 13.42
CA ALA A 208 -4.62 -29.75 14.26
C ALA A 208 -3.19 -30.30 14.46
N ARG A 209 -3.05 -31.63 14.58
CA ARG A 209 -1.75 -32.30 14.73
C ARG A 209 -0.85 -32.09 13.51
N ALA A 210 -1.36 -32.30 12.30
CA ALA A 210 -0.58 -32.12 11.08
C ALA A 210 -0.19 -30.65 10.86
N ALA A 211 -1.11 -29.73 11.14
CA ALA A 211 -0.86 -28.29 11.08
C ALA A 211 0.26 -27.86 12.05
N ARG A 212 0.18 -28.27 13.33
CA ARG A 212 1.24 -27.99 14.33
C ARG A 212 2.58 -28.61 13.94
N ALA A 213 2.59 -29.82 13.39
CA ALA A 213 3.81 -30.47 12.93
C ALA A 213 4.45 -29.72 11.76
N LEU A 214 3.65 -29.17 10.83
CA LEU A 214 4.18 -28.31 9.76
C LEU A 214 4.73 -26.99 10.32
N ALA A 215 4.03 -26.34 11.26
CA ALA A 215 4.50 -25.11 11.89
C ALA A 215 5.87 -25.31 12.55
N ALA A 216 6.04 -26.39 13.32
CA ALA A 216 7.32 -26.73 13.95
C ALA A 216 8.44 -26.98 12.93
N ARG A 217 8.15 -27.63 11.80
CA ARG A 217 9.14 -27.83 10.73
C ARG A 217 9.54 -26.52 10.06
N VAL A 218 8.58 -25.63 9.80
CA VAL A 218 8.85 -24.31 9.22
C VAL A 218 9.70 -23.49 10.17
N HIS A 219 9.33 -23.44 11.46
CA HIS A 219 10.10 -22.77 12.49
C HIS A 219 11.56 -23.24 12.54
N ALA A 220 11.78 -24.55 12.50
CA ALA A 220 13.13 -25.12 12.55
C ALA A 220 13.95 -24.87 11.27
N ALA A 221 13.32 -24.53 10.14
CA ALA A 221 13.99 -24.28 8.87
C ALA A 221 14.60 -22.88 8.76
N PHE A 222 14.18 -21.93 9.61
CA PHE A 222 14.74 -20.58 9.68
C PHE A 222 15.70 -20.49 10.87
N ILE A 223 17.00 -20.45 10.58
CA ILE A 223 18.06 -20.35 11.62
C ILE A 223 17.98 -19.00 12.33
N GLU A 224 17.68 -17.94 11.57
CA GLU A 224 17.47 -16.58 12.06
C GLU A 224 16.04 -16.13 11.77
N LYS A 225 15.35 -15.60 12.78
CA LYS A 225 13.94 -15.17 12.71
C LYS A 225 13.78 -13.67 12.41
N GLY A 226 14.87 -13.04 11.99
CA GLY A 226 14.91 -11.63 11.63
C GLY A 226 14.31 -11.39 10.23
N PRO A 227 13.66 -10.23 10.00
CA PRO A 227 13.19 -9.84 8.67
C PRO A 227 14.32 -9.85 7.63
N SER A 228 14.06 -10.38 6.44
CA SER A 228 15.09 -10.51 5.39
C SER A 228 14.51 -10.42 3.97
N ALA A 229 15.35 -10.65 2.96
CA ALA A 229 14.91 -10.85 1.58
C ALA A 229 13.89 -12.00 1.42
N ALA A 230 13.93 -13.01 2.29
CA ALA A 230 13.04 -14.16 2.28
C ALA A 230 11.59 -13.83 2.62
N ASP A 231 11.32 -12.73 3.34
CA ASP A 231 9.94 -12.24 3.54
C ASP A 231 9.25 -11.88 2.21
N TRP A 232 10.07 -11.69 1.16
CA TRP A 232 9.61 -11.27 -0.15
C TRP A 232 9.57 -12.42 -1.18
N ARG A 233 9.77 -13.68 -0.79
CA ARG A 233 9.74 -14.85 -1.70
C ARG A 233 9.40 -16.18 -1.00
N GLU A 234 8.79 -17.12 -1.72
CA GLU A 234 8.35 -18.42 -1.13
C GLU A 234 9.49 -19.46 -1.02
N ASP A 235 10.63 -19.23 -1.66
CA ASP A 235 11.71 -20.19 -1.90
C ASP A 235 13.03 -19.87 -1.17
N GLY A 236 13.02 -18.96 -0.18
CA GLY A 236 14.21 -18.56 0.61
C GLY A 236 14.71 -19.60 1.63
N GLU A 237 14.82 -20.87 1.25
CA GLU A 237 15.32 -21.93 2.14
C GLU A 237 16.76 -21.67 2.61
N GLY A 238 16.99 -21.74 3.92
CA GLY A 238 18.31 -21.52 4.52
C GLY A 238 18.68 -20.05 4.77
N GLU A 239 17.76 -19.12 4.50
CA GLU A 239 17.94 -17.69 4.79
C GLU A 239 17.33 -17.31 6.15
N ALA A 240 17.72 -16.16 6.70
CA ALA A 240 16.92 -15.51 7.75
C ALA A 240 15.51 -15.22 7.22
N GLY A 241 14.49 -15.15 8.07
CA GLY A 241 13.15 -14.75 7.61
C GLY A 241 12.24 -14.33 8.76
N GLY A 242 11.50 -13.25 8.56
CA GLY A 242 10.54 -12.74 9.53
C GLY A 242 9.21 -13.52 9.53
N CYS A 243 8.20 -12.89 10.14
CA CYS A 243 6.88 -13.47 10.30
C CYS A 243 6.18 -13.81 8.97
N LEU A 244 6.37 -12.97 7.96
CA LEU A 244 5.76 -13.18 6.65
C LEU A 244 6.41 -14.35 5.91
N ALA A 245 7.74 -14.46 5.94
CA ALA A 245 8.46 -15.59 5.35
C ALA A 245 7.97 -16.94 5.92
N HIS A 246 7.81 -17.03 7.24
CA HIS A 246 7.32 -18.24 7.90
C HIS A 246 5.88 -18.55 7.52
N ALA A 247 4.98 -17.56 7.52
CA ALA A 247 3.58 -17.75 7.14
C ALA A 247 3.43 -18.21 5.68
N LEU A 248 4.20 -17.61 4.76
CA LEU A 248 4.25 -18.00 3.35
C LEU A 248 4.80 -19.42 3.18
N ARG A 249 5.87 -19.77 3.90
CA ARG A 249 6.46 -21.10 3.85
C ARG A 249 5.52 -22.17 4.37
N PHE A 250 4.79 -21.88 5.45
CA PHE A 250 3.74 -22.75 5.95
C PHE A 250 2.67 -22.97 4.87
N ALA A 251 2.17 -21.91 4.25
CA ALA A 251 1.15 -22.03 3.22
C ALA A 251 1.64 -22.82 1.99
N ALA A 252 2.89 -22.61 1.56
CA ALA A 252 3.50 -23.39 0.49
C ALA A 252 3.64 -24.88 0.87
N GLY A 253 4.03 -25.19 2.11
CA GLY A 253 4.12 -26.56 2.62
C GLY A 253 2.76 -27.26 2.80
N ALA A 254 1.73 -26.51 3.18
CA ALA A 254 0.35 -26.99 3.25
C ALA A 254 -0.18 -27.29 1.84
N ARG A 255 0.09 -26.40 0.87
CA ARG A 255 -0.29 -26.58 -0.54
C ARG A 255 0.32 -27.83 -1.17
N LYS A 256 1.59 -28.16 -0.86
CA LYS A 256 2.22 -29.42 -1.27
C LYS A 256 1.49 -30.67 -0.76
N GLN A 257 0.68 -30.53 0.28
CA GLN A 257 -0.17 -31.59 0.85
C GLN A 257 -1.64 -31.47 0.38
N GLY A 258 -1.94 -30.60 -0.58
CA GLY A 258 -3.31 -30.37 -1.06
C GLY A 258 -4.19 -29.55 -0.11
N VAL A 259 -3.60 -28.91 0.91
CA VAL A 259 -4.33 -28.14 1.93
C VAL A 259 -4.24 -26.65 1.62
N LYS A 260 -5.40 -25.99 1.48
CA LYS A 260 -5.49 -24.53 1.41
C LYS A 260 -5.68 -23.93 2.80
N VAL A 261 -4.79 -23.02 3.17
CA VAL A 261 -4.82 -22.26 4.44
C VAL A 261 -4.90 -20.76 4.15
N ALA A 262 -5.23 -19.96 5.16
CA ALA A 262 -5.22 -18.50 5.03
C ALA A 262 -3.98 -17.91 5.71
N LEU A 263 -3.37 -16.90 5.08
CA LEU A 263 -2.45 -16.01 5.78
C LEU A 263 -3.27 -14.99 6.57
N VAL A 264 -2.86 -14.74 7.79
CA VAL A 264 -3.43 -13.68 8.62
C VAL A 264 -2.41 -12.56 8.66
N HIS A 265 -2.81 -11.40 8.15
CA HIS A 265 -2.10 -10.16 8.41
C HIS A 265 -2.73 -9.53 9.64
N GLY A 266 -1.93 -9.20 10.64
CA GLY A 266 -2.45 -8.63 11.87
C GLY A 266 -1.39 -7.94 12.70
N LEU A 267 -1.75 -7.65 13.94
CA LEU A 267 -0.92 -6.95 14.89
C LEU A 267 -0.55 -7.88 16.05
N LEU A 268 0.69 -7.78 16.51
CA LEU A 268 1.22 -8.48 17.68
C LEU A 268 1.61 -7.47 18.76
N VAL A 269 1.14 -7.70 19.98
CA VAL A 269 1.54 -6.99 21.19
C VAL A 269 2.32 -7.94 22.09
N VAL A 270 3.57 -7.60 22.36
CA VAL A 270 4.44 -8.31 23.29
C VAL A 270 4.66 -7.44 24.53
N ASP A 271 4.53 -8.04 25.71
CA ASP A 271 4.83 -7.41 27.01
C ASP A 271 4.16 -6.04 27.25
N GLY A 272 2.91 -5.88 26.78
CA GLY A 272 2.16 -4.62 26.94
C GLY A 272 2.67 -3.47 26.07
N GLY A 273 3.62 -3.73 25.16
CA GLY A 273 4.16 -2.75 24.23
C GLY A 273 3.19 -2.34 23.12
N PRO A 274 3.67 -1.59 22.12
CA PRO A 274 2.86 -1.20 20.98
C PRO A 274 2.52 -2.41 20.10
N ALA A 275 1.40 -2.29 19.38
CA ALA A 275 0.93 -3.27 18.43
C ALA A 275 1.74 -3.18 17.13
N ARG A 276 2.59 -4.17 16.86
CA ARG A 276 3.46 -4.19 15.69
C ARG A 276 2.90 -5.09 14.59
N PRO A 277 3.15 -4.78 13.30
CA PRO A 277 2.76 -5.67 12.21
C PRO A 277 3.32 -7.07 12.40
N HIS A 278 2.46 -8.06 12.18
CA HIS A 278 2.79 -9.48 12.28
C HIS A 278 2.00 -10.29 11.26
N ALA A 279 2.52 -11.46 10.91
CA ALA A 279 1.86 -12.39 10.01
C ALA A 279 1.92 -13.81 10.59
N TRP A 280 0.81 -14.52 10.49
CA TRP A 280 0.68 -15.90 10.93
C TRP A 280 -0.31 -16.65 10.04
N VAL A 281 -0.67 -17.90 10.38
CA VAL A 281 -1.56 -18.71 9.56
C VAL A 281 -2.81 -19.14 10.30
N ARG A 282 -3.91 -19.18 9.56
CA ARG A 282 -5.18 -19.75 10.00
C ARG A 282 -5.49 -21.02 9.21
N VAL A 283 -5.83 -22.09 9.93
CA VAL A 283 -6.14 -23.40 9.39
C VAL A 283 -7.59 -23.75 9.72
N ALA A 284 -8.36 -24.22 8.73
CA ALA A 284 -9.70 -24.75 8.99
C ALA A 284 -9.55 -26.16 9.59
N LEU A 285 -10.23 -26.44 10.69
CA LEU A 285 -10.17 -27.75 11.33
C LEU A 285 -11.27 -28.69 10.79
N GLU A 286 -10.96 -29.99 10.73
CA GLU A 286 -11.91 -31.06 10.38
C GLU A 286 -13.10 -31.12 11.34
N GLU A 287 -12.85 -30.91 12.64
CA GLU A 287 -13.88 -30.90 13.69
C GLU A 287 -14.72 -29.60 13.72
N GLY A 288 -14.47 -28.68 12.78
CA GLY A 288 -15.09 -27.36 12.77
C GLY A 288 -14.23 -26.27 13.42
N GLY A 289 -14.56 -25.01 13.15
CA GLY A 289 -13.77 -23.86 13.65
C GLY A 289 -12.46 -23.63 12.90
N ALA A 290 -11.56 -22.87 13.50
CA ALA A 290 -10.26 -22.54 12.93
C ALA A 290 -9.17 -22.59 14.00
N LEU A 291 -7.97 -22.96 13.60
CA LEU A 291 -6.77 -22.95 14.41
C LEU A 291 -5.83 -21.86 13.90
N GLU A 292 -5.44 -20.97 14.80
CA GLU A 292 -4.40 -19.98 14.57
C GLU A 292 -3.03 -20.57 14.97
N LEU A 293 -2.02 -20.41 14.11
CA LEU A 293 -0.65 -20.83 14.38
C LEU A 293 0.31 -19.72 13.98
N ASP A 294 1.23 -19.38 14.87
CA ASP A 294 2.38 -18.53 14.58
C ASP A 294 3.62 -19.42 14.36
N PRO A 295 3.98 -19.74 13.10
CA PRO A 295 5.17 -20.56 12.81
C PRO A 295 6.49 -19.84 13.12
N THR A 296 6.50 -18.53 13.39
CA THR A 296 7.72 -17.78 13.68
C THR A 296 8.11 -17.85 15.15
N SER A 297 7.17 -17.58 16.05
CA SER A 297 7.41 -17.64 17.50
C SER A 297 7.16 -19.04 18.07
N MET A 298 6.22 -19.78 17.47
CA MET A 298 5.57 -20.98 18.04
C MET A 298 4.78 -20.70 19.32
N ASP A 299 4.61 -19.43 19.71
CA ASP A 299 3.80 -19.04 20.84
C ASP A 299 2.31 -19.23 20.55
N PRO A 300 1.48 -19.45 21.59
CA PRO A 300 0.04 -19.47 21.41
C PRO A 300 -0.47 -18.15 20.84
N VAL A 301 -1.24 -18.22 19.76
CA VAL A 301 -1.99 -17.08 19.22
C VAL A 301 -3.20 -16.84 20.14
N ARG A 302 -3.18 -15.73 20.87
CA ARG A 302 -4.20 -15.36 21.87
C ARG A 302 -4.79 -14.01 21.54
N ALA A 303 -6.06 -13.80 21.90
CA ALA A 303 -6.77 -12.55 21.61
C ALA A 303 -6.19 -11.33 22.35
N ASP A 304 -5.47 -11.52 23.46
CA ASP A 304 -4.81 -10.44 24.21
C ASP A 304 -3.44 -10.03 23.64
N THR A 305 -2.88 -10.83 22.73
CA THR A 305 -1.58 -10.57 22.08
C THR A 305 -1.67 -10.40 20.56
N HIS A 306 -2.63 -11.07 19.91
CA HIS A 306 -2.80 -11.05 18.46
C HIS A 306 -4.12 -10.44 18.07
N LEU A 307 -4.09 -9.51 17.13
CA LEU A 307 -5.25 -8.85 16.56
C LEU A 307 -5.26 -9.02 15.05
N PRO A 308 -6.14 -9.89 14.49
CA PRO A 308 -6.22 -10.07 13.06
C PRO A 308 -6.71 -8.78 12.39
N VAL A 309 -6.10 -8.40 11.27
CA VAL A 309 -6.49 -7.25 10.45
C VAL A 309 -7.11 -7.71 9.14
N ALA A 310 -6.54 -8.74 8.50
CA ALA A 310 -7.05 -9.29 7.25
C ALA A 310 -6.71 -10.77 7.09
N LEU A 311 -7.53 -11.49 6.32
CA LEU A 311 -7.16 -12.78 5.74
C LEU A 311 -6.75 -12.59 4.29
N ALA A 312 -5.74 -13.33 3.85
CA ALA A 312 -5.29 -13.34 2.46
C ALA A 312 -5.04 -14.77 1.98
N ASP A 313 -5.20 -14.96 0.66
CA ASP A 313 -4.62 -16.12 0.01
C ASP A 313 -3.09 -16.01 0.05
N ALA A 314 -2.42 -17.15 0.13
CA ALA A 314 -0.98 -17.20 0.01
C ALA A 314 -0.52 -16.80 -1.39
N GLN A 315 -1.33 -17.03 -2.42
CA GLN A 315 -0.97 -16.72 -3.79
C GLN A 315 -1.71 -15.48 -4.30
N GLY A 316 -0.98 -14.60 -4.99
CA GLY A 316 -1.53 -13.39 -5.58
C GLY A 316 -1.53 -12.18 -4.63
N PRO A 317 -2.11 -11.07 -5.05
CA PRO A 317 -2.07 -9.83 -4.29
C PRO A 317 -3.05 -9.85 -3.11
N ALA A 318 -2.57 -9.61 -1.90
CA ALA A 318 -3.42 -9.46 -0.71
C ALA A 318 -4.07 -8.06 -0.64
N LEU A 319 -4.94 -7.76 -1.60
CA LEU A 319 -5.53 -6.44 -1.83
C LEU A 319 -6.30 -5.90 -0.61
N GLU A 320 -7.07 -6.77 0.04
CA GLU A 320 -7.83 -6.42 1.23
C GLU A 320 -6.90 -6.11 2.41
N ALA A 321 -5.86 -6.91 2.62
CA ALA A 321 -4.85 -6.65 3.64
C ALA A 321 -4.19 -5.28 3.45
N GLY A 322 -3.78 -4.96 2.21
CA GLY A 322 -3.22 -3.65 1.89
C GLY A 322 -4.17 -2.49 2.21
N THR A 323 -5.45 -2.65 1.91
CA THR A 323 -6.48 -1.63 2.18
C THR A 323 -6.71 -1.42 3.68
N ARG A 324 -6.70 -2.49 4.48
CA ARG A 324 -6.89 -2.41 5.93
C ARG A 324 -5.65 -1.90 6.66
N TRP A 325 -4.46 -2.28 6.22
CA TRP A 325 -3.21 -1.70 6.70
C TRP A 325 -3.12 -0.21 6.42
N LEU A 326 -3.59 0.21 5.24
CA LEU A 326 -3.74 1.60 4.89
C LEU A 326 -4.62 2.36 5.88
N ALA A 327 -5.79 1.83 6.21
CA ALA A 327 -6.68 2.45 7.19
C ALA A 327 -6.00 2.59 8.57
N LEU A 328 -5.20 1.60 8.98
CA LEU A 328 -4.41 1.68 10.21
C LEU A 328 -3.33 2.77 10.15
N LEU A 329 -2.58 2.87 9.06
CA LEU A 329 -1.53 3.88 8.87
C LEU A 329 -2.07 5.31 8.82
N ARG A 330 -3.33 5.48 8.43
CA ARG A 330 -4.05 6.77 8.46
C ARG A 330 -4.60 7.14 9.84
N GLY A 331 -4.62 6.18 10.77
CA GLY A 331 -5.27 6.35 12.07
C GLY A 331 -6.79 6.22 12.03
N ASP A 332 -7.35 5.64 10.96
CA ASP A 332 -8.79 5.41 10.81
C ASP A 332 -9.30 4.43 11.88
N HIS A 333 -8.40 3.57 12.40
CA HIS A 333 -8.66 2.64 13.49
C HIS A 333 -7.64 2.81 14.62
N ARG A 334 -8.13 2.73 15.86
CA ARG A 334 -7.30 2.69 17.08
C ARG A 334 -7.25 1.27 17.62
N VAL A 335 -6.08 0.86 18.09
CA VAL A 335 -5.91 -0.41 18.79
C VAL A 335 -6.24 -0.20 20.26
N VAL A 336 -7.17 -0.99 20.79
CA VAL A 336 -7.62 -0.90 22.18
C VAL A 336 -7.60 -2.29 22.82
N ARG A 337 -7.61 -2.33 24.15
CA ARG A 337 -7.93 -3.53 24.92
C ARG A 337 -9.38 -3.46 25.42
N GLN A 338 -10.15 -4.50 25.13
CA GLN A 338 -11.52 -4.68 25.61
C GLN A 338 -11.50 -5.57 26.86
N PRO A 339 -12.07 -5.11 27.99
CA PRO A 339 -12.02 -5.80 29.27
C PRO A 339 -12.70 -7.17 29.28
#